data_AF-A0A0D0C3W7-F1
#
_entry.id   AF-A0A0D0C3W7-F1
#
_cell.length_a   1.000
_cell.length_b   1.000
_cell.length_c   1.000
_cell.angle_alpha   90.00
_cell.angle_beta   90.00
_cell.angle_gamma   90.00
#
_symmetry.space_group_name_H-M   'P 1'
#
loop_
_entity.id
_entity.type
_entity.pdbx_description
1 polymer ?
#
loop_
_entity_poly.entity_id
_entity_poly.type
_entity_poly.pdbx_seq_one_letter_code
_entity_poly.pdbx_strand_id
1 'polypeptide(L)'
;MPQQFRKVRGKFALLERLTQGVPLDVVFEIFCYLDPGDLLRLARTSKELRNLLMSKTSITIWHSSRENLPGLPPPSKDLNEPQYAQLLFYDRCDLRASNHQSAD
;
A
#
# COMPACT_ATOMS: atom_id res chain seq x y z
N MET A 1 -18.58 -17.06 -3.96
CA MET A 1 -18.37 -16.00 -2.94
C MET A 1 -17.29 -16.45 -1.95
N PRO A 2 -16.04 -15.94 -2.03
CA PRO A 2 -15.04 -16.18 -0.99
C PRO A 2 -15.40 -15.39 0.27
N GLN A 3 -15.47 -16.06 1.41
CA GLN A 3 -16.17 -15.58 2.63
C GLN A 3 -15.37 -14.58 3.51
N GLN A 4 -14.26 -14.02 3.02
CA GLN A 4 -13.21 -13.50 3.90
C GLN A 4 -13.22 -12.00 4.20
N PHE A 5 -14.08 -11.19 3.58
CA PHE A 5 -14.17 -9.75 3.89
C PHE A 5 -15.33 -9.44 4.85
N ARG A 6 -15.13 -9.74 6.15
CA ARG A 6 -16.10 -9.40 7.20
C ARG A 6 -16.06 -7.89 7.53
N LYS A 7 -17.26 -7.32 7.61
CA LYS A 7 -17.64 -5.91 7.74
C LYS A 7 -17.02 -5.22 8.98
N VAL A 8 -16.12 -4.24 8.77
CA VAL A 8 -15.56 -3.40 9.85
C VAL A 8 -16.36 -2.09 9.91
N ARG A 9 -17.17 -1.88 10.96
CA ARG A 9 -17.92 -0.62 11.18
C ARG A 9 -17.08 0.37 11.97
N GLY A 10 -17.11 1.65 11.55
CA GLY A 10 -16.71 2.80 12.39
C GLY A 10 -15.62 3.74 11.85
N LYS A 11 -14.88 3.36 10.79
CA LYS A 11 -13.84 4.22 10.14
C LYS A 11 -14.07 4.45 8.65
N PHE A 12 -15.26 4.07 8.17
CA PHE A 12 -15.58 4.00 6.76
C PHE A 12 -16.00 5.34 6.15
N ALA A 13 -16.04 6.48 6.84
CA ALA A 13 -16.62 7.71 6.27
C ALA A 13 -15.97 8.17 4.93
N LEU A 14 -14.64 8.06 4.78
CA LEU A 14 -14.01 8.31 3.47
C LEU A 14 -14.29 7.18 2.47
N LEU A 15 -14.23 5.92 2.92
CA LEU A 15 -14.53 4.78 2.07
C LEU A 15 -15.98 4.85 1.56
N GLU A 16 -16.92 5.24 2.41
CA GLU A 16 -18.34 5.48 2.15
C GLU A 16 -18.54 6.56 1.08
N ARG A 17 -17.72 7.62 1.10
CA ARG A 17 -17.67 8.63 0.04
C ARG A 17 -17.08 8.11 -1.27
N LEU A 18 -16.02 7.31 -1.20
CA LEU A 18 -15.43 6.65 -2.38
C LEU A 18 -16.37 5.57 -2.96
N THR A 19 -17.19 4.96 -2.11
CA THR A 19 -18.13 3.88 -2.42
C THR A 19 -19.56 4.39 -2.57
N GLN A 20 -19.81 5.69 -2.80
CA GLN A 20 -21.18 6.19 -2.99
C GLN A 20 -21.83 5.50 -4.19
N GLY A 21 -22.61 4.45 -3.93
CA GLY A 21 -23.23 3.58 -4.92
C GLY A 21 -22.37 2.42 -5.43
N VAL A 22 -21.13 2.22 -4.94
CA VAL A 22 -20.19 1.19 -5.44
C VAL A 22 -19.77 0.23 -4.31
N PRO A 23 -19.86 -1.10 -4.46
CA PRO A 23 -19.37 -2.02 -3.44
C PRO A 23 -17.85 -1.89 -3.20
N LEU A 24 -17.42 -2.09 -1.94
CA LEU A 24 -16.00 -2.03 -1.57
C LEU A 24 -15.13 -3.01 -2.36
N ASP A 25 -15.68 -4.16 -2.73
CA ASP A 25 -14.98 -5.18 -3.52
C ASP A 25 -14.56 -4.63 -4.89
N VAL A 26 -15.38 -3.77 -5.51
CA VAL A 26 -15.03 -3.10 -6.78
C VAL A 26 -13.88 -2.11 -6.57
N VAL A 27 -13.85 -1.41 -5.45
CA VAL A 27 -12.75 -0.50 -5.11
C VAL A 27 -11.45 -1.28 -4.89
N PHE A 28 -11.52 -2.44 -4.23
CA PHE A 28 -10.35 -3.31 -4.06
C PHE A 28 -9.88 -3.89 -5.39
N GLU A 29 -10.81 -4.27 -6.26
CA GLU A 29 -10.50 -4.73 -7.61
C GLU A 29 -9.78 -3.64 -8.40
N ILE A 30 -10.23 -2.37 -8.33
CA ILE A 30 -9.52 -1.23 -8.94
C ILE A 30 -8.08 -1.12 -8.39
N PHE A 31 -7.90 -1.28 -7.08
CA PHE A 31 -6.57 -1.21 -6.46
C PHE A 31 -5.63 -2.34 -6.94
N CYS A 32 -6.16 -3.52 -7.30
CA CYS A 32 -5.35 -4.61 -7.85
C CYS A 32 -4.75 -4.27 -9.23
N TYR A 33 -5.33 -3.34 -9.99
CA TYR A 33 -4.82 -2.88 -11.29
C TYR A 33 -3.82 -1.73 -11.20
N LEU A 34 -3.56 -1.20 -10.01
CA LEU A 34 -2.59 -0.12 -9.81
C LEU A 34 -1.18 -0.68 -9.65
N ASP A 35 -0.18 0.13 -9.98
CA ASP A 35 1.21 -0.20 -9.66
C ASP A 35 1.51 0.07 -8.17
N PRO A 36 2.54 -0.56 -7.58
CA PRO A 36 2.79 -0.45 -6.15
C PRO A 36 3.14 1.00 -5.74
N GLY A 37 3.75 1.77 -6.63
CA GLY A 37 4.00 3.20 -6.43
C GLY A 37 2.71 4.02 -6.30
N ASP A 38 1.67 3.69 -7.05
CA ASP A 38 0.37 4.37 -6.98
C ASP A 38 -0.39 3.99 -5.71
N LEU A 39 -0.34 2.74 -5.29
CA LEU A 39 -0.88 2.32 -3.99
C LEU A 39 -0.21 3.06 -2.83
N LEU A 40 1.10 3.28 -2.89
CA LEU A 40 1.80 4.10 -1.90
C LEU A 40 1.33 5.56 -1.91
N ARG A 41 1.15 6.16 -3.09
CA ARG A 41 0.63 7.53 -3.21
C ARG A 41 -0.78 7.62 -2.63
N LEU A 42 -1.66 6.68 -2.96
CA LEU A 42 -3.02 6.58 -2.39
C LEU A 42 -3.00 6.43 -0.87
N ALA A 43 -2.14 5.58 -0.34
CA ALA A 43 -1.96 5.42 1.10
C ALA A 43 -1.44 6.68 1.80
N ARG A 44 -0.94 7.69 1.07
CA ARG A 44 -0.47 8.96 1.64
C ARG A 44 -1.51 10.07 1.59
N THR A 45 -2.57 9.95 0.79
CA THR A 45 -3.58 11.00 0.65
C THR A 45 -4.59 11.02 1.80
N SER A 46 -4.79 9.89 2.49
CA SER A 46 -5.76 9.76 3.58
C SER A 46 -5.28 8.79 4.66
N LYS A 47 -5.66 9.07 5.91
CA LYS A 47 -5.41 8.18 7.07
C LYS A 47 -6.22 6.88 6.95
N GLU A 48 -7.43 6.93 6.42
CA GLU A 48 -8.30 5.79 6.19
C GLU A 48 -7.74 4.87 5.11
N LEU A 49 -7.35 5.43 3.96
CA LEU A 49 -6.68 4.67 2.88
C LEU A 49 -5.36 4.10 3.35
N ARG A 50 -4.58 4.85 4.13
CA ARG A 50 -3.37 4.33 4.77
C ARG A 50 -3.66 3.11 5.64
N ASN A 51 -4.63 3.22 6.55
CA ASN A 51 -4.98 2.15 7.48
C ASN A 51 -5.49 0.91 6.73
N LEU A 52 -6.23 1.10 5.64
CA LEU A 52 -6.71 0.02 4.79
C LEU A 52 -5.55 -0.63 4.03
N LEU A 53 -4.82 0.13 3.22
CA LEU A 53 -3.79 -0.39 2.32
C LEU A 53 -2.59 -0.97 3.09
N MET A 54 -2.25 -0.44 4.27
CA MET A 54 -1.14 -0.95 5.08
C MET A 54 -1.53 -2.10 6.02
N SER A 55 -2.77 -2.59 5.95
CA SER A 55 -3.24 -3.70 6.78
C SER A 55 -3.00 -5.06 6.12
N LYS A 56 -3.01 -6.13 6.94
CA LYS A 56 -2.87 -7.52 6.45
C LYS A 56 -3.97 -7.95 5.49
N THR A 57 -5.14 -7.31 5.50
CA THR A 57 -6.24 -7.67 4.59
C THR A 57 -5.99 -7.22 3.16
N SER A 58 -5.03 -6.32 2.94
CA SER A 58 -4.68 -5.79 1.62
C SER A 58 -3.50 -6.52 0.97
N ILE A 59 -3.02 -7.64 1.54
CA ILE A 59 -1.89 -8.41 0.99
C ILE A 59 -2.13 -8.81 -0.46
N THR A 60 -3.35 -9.26 -0.79
CA THR A 60 -3.69 -9.66 -2.16
C THR A 60 -3.64 -8.49 -3.14
N ILE A 61 -4.07 -7.30 -2.70
CA ILE A 61 -4.03 -6.07 -3.50
C ILE A 61 -2.57 -5.73 -3.85
N TRP A 62 -1.68 -5.77 -2.87
CA TRP A 62 -0.26 -5.49 -3.10
C TRP A 62 0.43 -6.55 -3.97
N HIS A 63 0.09 -7.82 -3.79
CA HIS A 63 0.63 -8.89 -4.63
C HIS A 63 0.24 -8.70 -6.09
N SER A 64 -1.05 -8.51 -6.37
CA SER A 64 -1.55 -8.24 -7.72
C SER A 64 -0.95 -6.97 -8.31
N SER A 65 -0.84 -5.92 -7.51
CA SER A 65 -0.20 -4.67 -7.90
C SER A 65 1.26 -4.85 -8.33
N ARG A 66 2.04 -5.69 -7.63
CA ARG A 66 3.40 -6.04 -8.02
C ARG A 66 3.44 -6.82 -9.33
N GLU A 67 2.50 -7.74 -9.54
CA GLU A 67 2.43 -8.57 -10.75
C GLU A 67 2.13 -7.76 -12.03
N ASN A 68 1.56 -6.56 -11.90
CA ASN A 68 1.38 -5.64 -13.03
C ASN A 68 2.71 -5.13 -13.62
N LEU A 69 3.82 -5.26 -12.88
CA LEU A 69 5.14 -4.82 -13.30
C LEU A 69 6.01 -6.03 -13.67
N PRO A 70 6.09 -6.38 -14.98
CA PRO A 70 6.85 -7.54 -15.42
C PRO A 70 8.35 -7.35 -15.16
N GLY A 71 9.01 -8.43 -14.74
CA GLY A 71 10.47 -8.45 -14.53
C GLY A 71 10.93 -7.99 -13.15
N LEU A 72 10.04 -7.65 -12.22
CA LEU A 72 10.42 -7.41 -10.83
C LEU A 72 10.76 -8.72 -10.11
N PRO A 73 11.88 -8.77 -9.35
CA PRO A 73 12.14 -9.91 -8.49
C PRO A 73 11.08 -9.98 -7.37
N PRO A 74 10.85 -11.17 -6.80
CA PRO A 74 10.01 -11.28 -5.61
C PRO A 74 10.63 -10.49 -4.43
N PRO A 75 9.80 -10.00 -3.49
CA PRO A 75 10.31 -9.41 -2.25
C PRO A 75 11.22 -10.39 -1.50
N SER A 76 12.26 -9.88 -0.84
CA SER A 76 13.06 -10.70 0.08
C SER A 76 12.21 -11.16 1.27
N LYS A 77 12.62 -12.24 1.95
CA LYS A 77 11.87 -12.81 3.10
C LYS A 77 11.66 -11.80 4.24
N ASP A 78 12.51 -10.78 4.32
CA ASP A 78 12.47 -9.75 5.36
C ASP A 78 11.58 -8.56 5.01
N LEU A 79 11.07 -8.49 3.77
CA LEU A 79 10.27 -7.37 3.28
C LEU A 79 8.85 -7.83 2.97
N ASN A 80 7.87 -7.10 3.50
CA ASN A 80 6.50 -7.19 3.00
C ASN A 80 6.31 -6.35 1.74
N GLU A 81 5.24 -6.61 0.99
CA GLU A 81 4.96 -5.94 -0.29
C GLU A 81 4.94 -4.40 -0.20
N PRO A 82 4.28 -3.74 0.79
CA PRO A 82 4.38 -2.29 0.95
C PRO A 82 5.80 -1.77 1.18
N GLN A 83 6.62 -2.47 1.98
CA GLN A 83 8.02 -2.09 2.21
C GLN A 83 8.87 -2.26 0.96
N TYR A 84 8.64 -3.33 0.21
CA TYR A 84 9.30 -3.59 -1.06
C TYR A 84 8.93 -2.53 -2.10
N ALA A 85 7.64 -2.20 -2.22
CA ALA A 85 7.18 -1.08 -3.04
C ALA A 85 7.82 0.25 -2.63
N GLN A 86 7.97 0.50 -1.32
CA GLN A 86 8.58 1.74 -0.86
C GLN A 86 10.06 1.82 -1.25
N LEU A 87 10.78 0.70 -1.23
CA LEU A 87 12.16 0.61 -1.71
C LEU A 87 12.26 0.86 -3.24
N LEU A 88 11.30 0.36 -4.01
CA LEU A 88 11.30 0.50 -5.47
C LEU A 88 10.93 1.92 -5.94
N PHE A 89 9.97 2.56 -5.28
CA PHE A 89 9.30 3.78 -5.79
C PHE A 89 9.60 5.05 -5.01
N TYR A 90 10.22 4.96 -3.84
CA TYR A 90 10.62 6.11 -3.08
C TYR A 90 12.09 6.02 -2.74
N ASP A 91 12.81 7.07 -3.14
CA ASP A 91 14.13 7.32 -2.59
C ASP A 91 13.98 7.57 -1.09
N ARG A 92 14.50 6.66 -0.26
CA ARG A 92 14.50 6.88 1.19
C ARG A 92 15.49 8.01 1.45
N CYS A 93 14.94 9.21 1.65
CA CYS A 93 15.66 10.30 2.29
C CYS A 93 15.82 9.97 3.80
N ASP A 94 16.50 8.87 4.10
CA ASP A 94 16.97 8.48 5.44
C ASP A 94 18.40 9.01 5.68
N LEU A 95 18.86 9.97 4.86
CA LEU A 95 20.02 10.80 5.17
C LEU A 95 19.69 11.72 6.36
N ARG A 96 19.58 11.14 7.56
CA ARG A 96 20.18 11.80 8.70
C ARG A 96 21.67 11.68 8.46
N ALA A 97 22.23 12.69 7.80
CA ALA A 97 23.65 12.96 7.90
C ALA A 97 23.96 13.12 9.39
N SER A 98 24.34 12.03 10.05
CA SER A 98 25.11 12.10 11.27
C SER A 98 26.40 12.80 10.86
N ASN A 99 26.48 14.10 11.18
CA ASN A 99 27.73 14.84 11.19
C ASN A 99 28.68 14.11 12.14
N HIS A 100 29.46 13.17 11.60
CA HIS A 100 30.68 12.72 12.26
C HIS A 100 31.71 13.80 12.00
N GLN A 101 31.68 14.85 12.83
CA GLN A 101 32.78 15.79 12.89
C GLN A 101 33.93 15.06 13.61
N SER A 102 34.79 14.42 12.83
CA SER A 102 36.19 14.21 13.20
C SER A 102 37.01 15.14 12.34
N ALA A 103 37.60 16.15 12.98
CA ALA A 103 38.78 16.84 12.48
C ALA A 103 39.45 17.54 13.68
N ASP A 104 40.67 17.06 13.96
CA ASP A 104 41.79 17.62 14.73
C ASP A 104 41.64 17.94 16.23
#